data_AF-A0A1Q7ME67-F1
#
_entry.id   AF-A0A1Q7ME67-F1
#
_cell.length_a   1.000
_cell.length_b   1.000
_cell.length_c   1.000
_cell.angle_alpha   90.00
_cell.angle_beta   90.00
_cell.angle_gamma   90.00
#
_symmetry.space_group_name_H-M   'P 1'
#
loop_
_entity.id
_entity.type
_entity.pdbx_description
1 polymer ?
#
loop_
_entity_poly.entity_id
_entity_poly.type
_entity_poly.pdbx_seq_one_letter_code
_entity_poly.pdbx_strand_id
1 'polypeptide(L)'
;MNGGPNRLWVKRAKRTGRLALFFIDPKNMWRWVLLQTRLVETIGDGADEHIDRLSQRYLGMPYRNPKIDRLIVKLEPSGSRSWS
;
A
#
# COMPACT_ATOMS: atom_id res chain seq x y z
N MET A 1 3.41 -0.43 0.89
CA MET A 1 2.41 0.66 1.00
C MET A 1 2.88 1.69 2.03
N ASN A 2 2.26 2.87 2.11
CA ASN A 2 2.52 3.89 3.15
C ASN A 2 1.20 4.28 3.83
N GLY A 3 1.18 4.44 5.16
CA GLY A 3 -0.04 4.81 5.87
C GLY A 3 0.18 5.25 7.31
N GLY A 4 -0.75 6.05 7.83
CA GLY A 4 -0.72 6.49 9.23
C GLY A 4 -1.13 5.37 10.20
N PRO A 5 -0.45 5.23 11.35
CA PRO A 5 -0.66 4.13 12.30
C PRO A 5 -2.07 4.08 12.88
N ASN A 6 -2.74 5.24 12.95
CA ASN A 6 -4.07 5.37 13.53
C ASN A 6 -5.21 5.03 12.56
N ARG A 7 -4.92 4.82 11.26
CA ARG A 7 -5.94 4.47 10.25
C ARG A 7 -6.48 3.07 10.50
N LEU A 8 -7.79 2.90 10.36
CA LEU A 8 -8.48 1.63 10.61
C LEU A 8 -7.89 0.45 9.82
N TRP A 9 -7.52 0.67 8.56
CA TRP A 9 -6.94 -0.39 7.73
C TRP A 9 -5.56 -0.83 8.23
N VAL A 10 -4.74 0.08 8.78
CA VAL A 10 -3.42 -0.26 9.35
C VAL A 10 -3.60 -1.05 10.64
N LYS A 11 -4.53 -0.63 11.50
CA LYS A 11 -4.89 -1.38 12.72
C LYS A 11 -5.39 -2.79 12.39
N ARG A 12 -6.25 -2.92 11.37
CA ARG A 12 -6.73 -4.22 10.90
C ARG A 12 -5.59 -5.07 10.33
N ALA A 13 -4.72 -4.51 9.50
CA ALA A 13 -3.56 -5.21 8.94
C ALA A 13 -2.64 -5.76 10.04
N LYS A 14 -2.30 -4.96 11.06
CA LYS A 14 -1.51 -5.41 12.21
C LYS A 14 -2.20 -6.50 13.02
N ARG A 15 -3.52 -6.40 13.20
CA ARG A 15 -4.32 -7.38 13.97
C ARG A 15 -4.48 -8.72 13.24
N THR A 16 -4.74 -8.70 11.93
CA THR A 16 -5.10 -9.92 11.17
C THR A 16 -3.91 -10.50 10.40
N GLY A 17 -2.87 -9.70 10.17
CA GLY A 17 -1.73 -10.06 9.33
C GLY A 17 -2.09 -10.23 7.85
N ARG A 18 -3.29 -9.84 7.41
CA ARG A 18 -3.83 -10.14 6.06
C ARG A 18 -4.33 -8.88 5.37
N LEU A 19 -3.95 -8.70 4.11
CA LEU A 19 -4.51 -7.69 3.21
C LEU A 19 -4.75 -8.30 1.82
N ALA A 20 -5.66 -7.69 1.07
CA ALA A 20 -5.84 -7.97 -0.36
C ALA A 20 -5.58 -6.69 -1.17
N LEU A 21 -4.85 -6.82 -2.27
CA LEU A 21 -4.60 -5.73 -3.21
C LEU A 21 -5.27 -6.07 -4.54
N PHE A 22 -6.10 -5.16 -5.05
CA PHE A 22 -6.80 -5.34 -6.32
C PHE A 22 -6.28 -4.34 -7.33
N PHE A 23 -5.79 -4.83 -8.47
CA PHE A 23 -5.26 -4.04 -9.56
C PHE A 23 -6.10 -4.29 -10.80
N ILE A 24 -6.54 -3.21 -11.43
CA ILE A 24 -7.30 -3.21 -12.69
C ILE A 24 -6.46 -2.45 -13.70
N ASP A 25 -6.37 -2.97 -14.93
CA ASP A 25 -5.78 -2.21 -16.02
C ASP A 25 -6.75 -1.10 -16.48
N PRO A 26 -6.34 0.17 -16.45
CA PRO A 26 -7.19 1.28 -16.90
C PRO A 26 -7.51 1.23 -18.40
N LYS A 27 -6.75 0.48 -19.23
CA LYS A 27 -6.98 0.36 -20.68
C LYS A 27 -7.91 -0.81 -21.04
N ASN A 28 -8.04 -1.79 -20.15
CA ASN A 28 -8.91 -2.95 -20.35
C ASN A 28 -9.39 -3.45 -18.98
N MET A 29 -10.64 -3.11 -18.62
CA MET A 29 -11.20 -3.45 -17.31
C MET A 29 -11.42 -4.95 -17.09
N TRP A 30 -11.42 -5.76 -18.16
CA TRP A 30 -11.44 -7.22 -18.05
C TRP A 30 -10.08 -7.79 -17.62
N ARG A 31 -9.00 -7.03 -17.79
CA ARG A 31 -7.66 -7.40 -17.35
C ARG A 31 -7.42 -6.94 -15.92
N TRP A 32 -7.44 -7.87 -14.98
CA TRP A 32 -7.28 -7.58 -13.55
C TRP A 32 -6.50 -8.67 -12.80
N VAL A 33 -5.94 -8.29 -11.65
CA VAL A 33 -5.33 -9.21 -10.68
C VAL A 33 -5.71 -8.82 -9.25
N LEU A 34 -6.14 -9.81 -8.48
CA LEU A 34 -6.36 -9.76 -7.03
C LEU A 34 -5.23 -10.52 -6.35
N LEU A 35 -4.41 -9.82 -5.58
CA LEU A 35 -3.34 -10.40 -4.77
C LEU A 35 -3.79 -10.55 -3.32
N GLN A 36 -3.70 -11.77 -2.79
CA GLN A 36 -3.75 -12.05 -1.37
C GLN A 36 -2.36 -11.86 -0.79
N THR A 37 -2.25 -11.24 0.38
CA THR A 37 -0.96 -10.90 0.98
C THR A 37 -0.95 -11.11 2.48
N ARG A 38 0.25 -11.26 3.03
CA ARG A 38 0.51 -11.25 4.46
C ARG A 38 1.38 -10.06 4.86
N LEU A 39 1.14 -9.52 6.04
CA LEU A 39 1.97 -8.48 6.62
C LEU A 39 3.29 -9.09 7.08
N VAL A 40 4.40 -8.60 6.53
CA VAL A 40 5.75 -8.99 6.95
C VAL A 40 6.21 -8.11 8.11
N GLU A 41 6.12 -6.79 7.92
CA GLU A 41 6.55 -5.81 8.92
C GLU A 41 5.92 -4.43 8.66
N THR A 42 5.97 -3.59 9.68
CA THR A 42 5.71 -2.15 9.54
C THR A 42 6.93 -1.37 10.01
N ILE A 43 7.45 -0.49 9.15
CA ILE A 43 8.70 0.26 9.39
C ILE A 43 8.36 1.75 9.51
N GLY A 44 8.80 2.40 10.58
CA GLY A 44 8.65 3.85 10.77
C GLY A 44 9.76 4.64 10.08
N ASP A 45 10.99 4.17 10.20
CA ASP A 45 12.17 4.80 9.62
C ASP A 45 12.04 4.89 8.09
N GLY A 46 12.30 6.07 7.54
CA GLY A 46 12.19 6.31 6.10
C GLY A 46 10.76 6.47 5.57
N ALA A 47 9.73 6.43 6.41
CA ALA A 47 8.34 6.44 5.95
C ALA A 47 7.90 7.80 5.40
N ASP A 48 8.52 8.89 5.83
CA ASP A 48 8.26 10.23 5.30
C ASP A 48 8.90 10.42 3.92
N GLU A 49 10.15 10.00 3.75
CA GLU A 49 10.85 10.00 2.46
C GLU A 49 10.12 9.08 1.47
N HIS A 50 9.57 7.97 1.95
CA HIS A 50 8.79 7.06 1.12
C HIS A 50 7.50 7.71 0.60
N ILE A 51 6.76 8.48 1.41
CA ILE A 51 5.58 9.18 0.89
C ILE A 51 5.96 10.27 -0.11
N ASP A 52 7.09 10.96 0.08
CA ASP A 52 7.60 11.95 -0.87
C ASP A 52 7.94 11.29 -2.22
N ARG A 53 8.61 10.14 -2.20
CA ARG A 53 8.88 9.33 -3.40
C ARG A 53 7.61 8.86 -4.10
N LEU A 54 6.60 8.42 -3.35
CA LEU A 54 5.31 7.99 -3.91
C LEU A 54 4.57 9.17 -4.56
N SER A 55 4.57 10.35 -3.92
CA SER A 55 3.95 11.56 -4.48
C SER A 55 4.60 11.93 -5.81
N GLN A 56 5.93 11.94 -5.86
CA GLN A 56 6.64 12.22 -7.11
C GLN A 56 6.34 11.18 -8.19
N ARG A 57 6.38 9.89 -7.84
CA ARG A 57 6.13 8.80 -8.81
C ARG A 57 4.73 8.83 -9.41
N TYR A 58 3.71 9.09 -8.61
CA TYR A 58 2.31 8.91 -9.04
C TYR A 58 1.60 10.22 -9.39
N LEU A 59 2.06 11.35 -8.84
CA LEU A 59 1.45 12.66 -9.07
C LEU A 59 2.40 13.66 -9.76
N GLY A 60 3.69 13.32 -9.91
CA GLY A 60 4.68 14.20 -10.55
C GLY A 60 4.99 15.47 -9.75
N MET A 61 4.72 15.46 -8.44
CA MET A 61 4.82 16.63 -7.59
C MET A 61 5.20 16.29 -6.14
N PRO A 62 5.79 17.24 -5.39
CA PRO A 62 6.07 17.08 -3.96
C PRO A 62 4.81 16.77 -3.15
N TYR A 63 4.96 16.03 -2.05
CA TYR A 63 3.86 15.76 -1.14
C TYR A 63 3.36 17.07 -0.50
N ARG A 64 2.05 17.33 -0.58
CA ARG A 64 1.46 18.62 -0.16
C ARG A 64 0.73 18.61 1.18
N ASN A 65 0.40 17.43 1.70
CA ASN A 65 -0.36 17.36 2.96
C ASN A 65 0.60 17.42 4.16
N PRO A 66 0.12 17.86 5.33
CA PRO A 66 0.88 17.77 6.56
C PRO A 66 1.41 16.35 6.79
N LYS A 67 2.69 16.25 7.15
CA LYS A 67 3.26 14.97 7.58
C LYS A 67 2.62 14.59 8.93
N ILE A 68 2.28 13.32 9.03
CA ILE A 68 1.80 12.65 10.23
C ILE A 68 2.73 11.47 10.48
N ASP A 69 2.67 10.84 11.64
CA ASP A 69 3.33 9.56 11.82
C ASP A 69 2.95 8.59 10.69
N ARG A 70 3.95 7.97 10.08
CA ARG A 70 3.78 7.07 8.95
C ARG A 70 4.48 5.76 9.18
N LEU A 71 3.93 4.74 8.53
CA LEU A 71 4.51 3.42 8.44
C LEU A 71 4.62 3.01 6.97
N ILE A 72 5.77 2.48 6.61
CA ILE A 72 5.90 1.59 5.45
C ILE A 72 5.30 0.25 5.85
N VAL A 73 4.28 -0.18 5.12
CA VAL A 73 3.65 -1.50 5.30
C VAL A 73 4.21 -2.43 4.24
N LYS A 74 5.04 -3.39 4.66
CA LYS A 74 5.68 -4.39 3.80
C LYS A 74 4.85 -5.66 3.77
N LEU A 75 4.51 -6.11 2.57
CA LEU A 75 3.62 -7.24 2.35
C LEU A 75 4.33 -8.29 1.50
N GLU A 76 4.09 -9.56 1.82
CA GLU A 76 4.47 -10.69 0.98
C GLU A 76 3.22 -11.22 0.25
N PRO A 77 3.29 -11.51 -1.06
CA PRO A 77 2.22 -12.20 -1.76
C PRO A 77 2.05 -13.62 -1.22
N SER A 78 0.81 -14.04 -1.00
CA SER A 78 0.47 -15.41 -0.59
C SER A 78 -0.40 -16.17 -1.61
N GLY A 79 -0.90 -15.47 -2.62
CA GLY A 79 -1.72 -16.04 -3.69
C GLY A 79 -2.28 -14.96 -4.61
N SER A 80 -2.73 -15.35 -5.80
CA SER A 80 -3.32 -14.44 -6.79
C SER A 80 -4.55 -15.06 -7.47
N ARG A 81 -5.48 -14.20 -7.89
CA ARG A 81 -6.50 -14.50 -8.90
C ARG A 81 -6.39 -13.46 -9.99
N SER A 82 -6.55 -13.82 -11.25
CA SER A 82 -6.44 -12.88 -12.36
C SER A 82 -7.33 -13.28 -13.53
N TRP A 83 -7.63 -12.30 -14.37
CA TRP A 83 -8.27 -12.48 -15.67
C TRP A 83 -7.53 -11.61 -16.69
N SER A 84 -7.39 -12.09 -17.93
CA SER A 84 -6.66 -11.40 -19.01
C SER A 84 -7.32 -11.64 -20.35
#